data_AF-A0A8T4YA57-F1
#
_entry.id   AF-A0A8T4YA57-F1
#
_cell.length_a   1.000
_cell.length_b   1.000
_cell.length_c   1.000
_cell.angle_alpha   90.00
_cell.angle_beta   90.00
_cell.angle_gamma   90.00
#
_symmetry.space_group_name_H-M   'P 1'
#
loop_
_entity.id
_entity.type
_entity.pdbx_description
1 polymer ?
#
loop_
_entity_poly.entity_id
_entity_poly.type
_entity_poly.pdbx_seq_one_letter_code
_entity_poly.pdbx_strand_id
1 'polypeptide(L)'
;MDILEIYILNLALTIGMFIVLTFRAWIELKNYKIMWKELEWKQTYQMVGRVLRAEKDLFSKVEGGDELYGLLCEIFKVRES
;
A
#
# COMPACT_ATOMS: atom_id res chain seq x y z
N MET A 1 33.08 -35.95 20.79
CA MET A 1 32.36 -34.68 20.70
C MET A 1 32.44 -34.04 22.06
N ASP A 2 33.26 -33.01 22.18
CA ASP A 2 33.49 -32.34 23.46
C ASP A 2 32.28 -31.50 23.86
N ILE A 3 32.10 -31.28 25.16
CA ILE A 3 31.00 -30.46 25.69
C ILE A 3 30.97 -29.07 25.03
N LEU A 4 32.15 -28.51 24.72
CA LEU A 4 32.30 -27.25 24.00
C LEU A 4 31.69 -27.27 22.59
N GLU A 5 31.82 -28.36 21.84
CA GLU A 5 31.22 -28.47 20.50
C GLU A 5 29.68 -28.44 20.58
N ILE A 6 29.10 -29.07 21.61
CA ILE A 6 27.66 -29.07 21.83
C ILE A 6 27.15 -27.65 22.13
N TYR A 7 27.87 -26.88 22.96
CA TYR A 7 27.53 -25.49 23.26
C TYR A 7 27.64 -24.59 22.02
N ILE A 8 28.69 -24.75 21.21
CA ILE A 8 28.86 -24.00 19.96
C ILE A 8 27.73 -24.33 18.98
N LEU A 9 27.36 -25.61 18.86
CA LEU A 9 26.27 -26.04 18.00
C LEU A 9 24.92 -25.45 18.45
N ASN A 10 24.66 -25.43 19.75
CA ASN A 10 23.43 -24.83 20.30
C ASN A 10 23.38 -23.32 20.04
N LEU A 11 24.49 -22.63 20.20
CA LEU A 11 24.61 -21.20 19.89
C LEU A 11 24.35 -20.94 18.39
N ALA A 12 24.94 -21.74 17.51
CA ALA A 12 24.73 -21.63 16.06
C ALA A 12 23.26 -21.86 15.67
N LEU A 13 22.59 -22.85 16.27
CA LEU A 13 21.16 -23.10 16.08
C LEU A 13 20.30 -21.94 16.59
N THR A 14 20.64 -21.38 17.75
CA THR A 14 19.93 -20.23 18.31
C THR A 14 20.05 -18.99 17.41
N ILE A 15 21.25 -18.72 16.89
CA ILE A 15 21.47 -17.64 15.91
C ILE A 15 20.69 -17.91 14.63
N GLY A 16 20.70 -19.15 14.14
CA GLY A 16 19.92 -19.57 12.97
C GLY A 16 18.42 -19.30 13.13
N MET A 17 17.84 -19.71 14.26
CA MET A 17 16.45 -19.41 14.60
C MET A 17 16.18 -17.90 14.63
N PHE A 18 17.08 -17.11 15.21
CA PHE A 18 16.94 -15.66 15.29
C PHE A 18 16.94 -14.99 13.90
N ILE A 19 17.82 -15.44 12.99
CA ILE A 19 17.87 -14.94 11.61
C ILE A 19 16.57 -15.24 10.87
N VAL A 20 16.04 -16.46 11.00
CA VAL A 20 14.78 -16.86 10.36
C VAL A 20 13.61 -16.01 10.86
N LEU A 21 13.51 -15.80 12.18
CA LEU A 21 12.46 -14.96 12.76
C LEU A 21 12.55 -13.50 12.29
N THR A 22 13.77 -12.95 12.26
CA THR A 22 14.01 -11.58 11.77
C THR A 22 13.60 -11.45 10.31
N PHE A 23 13.96 -12.42 9.47
CA PHE A 23 13.61 -12.41 8.06
C PHE A 23 12.09 -12.51 7.85
N ARG A 24 11.42 -13.38 8.61
CA ARG A 24 9.95 -13.52 8.58
C ARG A 24 9.25 -12.22 8.96
N ALA A 25 9.67 -11.57 10.04
CA ALA A 25 9.14 -10.28 10.48
C ALA A 25 9.41 -9.16 9.46
N TRP A 26 10.57 -9.19 8.80
CA TRP A 26 10.92 -8.22 7.76
C TRP A 26 10.04 -8.35 6.51
N ILE A 27 9.76 -9.59 6.08
CA ILE A 27 8.82 -9.86 4.98
C ILE A 27 7.42 -9.40 5.35
N GLU A 28 6.95 -9.70 6.56
CA GLU A 28 5.62 -9.29 7.03
C GLU A 28 5.47 -7.77 7.03
N LEU A 29 6.49 -7.04 7.50
CA LEU A 29 6.52 -5.58 7.46
C LEU A 29 6.49 -5.02 6.02
N LYS A 30 7.27 -5.60 5.11
CA LYS A 30 7.27 -5.25 3.68
C LYS A 30 5.89 -5.47 3.06
N ASN A 31 5.25 -6.59 3.37
CA ASN A 31 3.95 -6.94 2.83
C ASN A 31 2.85 -6.01 3.37
N TYR A 32 2.90 -5.67 4.66
CA TYR A 32 1.97 -4.73 5.26
C TYR A 32 2.04 -3.35 4.62
N LYS A 33 3.25 -2.86 4.30
CA LYS A 33 3.44 -1.56 3.62
C LYS A 33 2.85 -1.54 2.20
N ILE A 34 2.91 -2.65 1.48
CA ILE A 34 2.31 -2.77 0.14
C ILE A 34 0.78 -2.78 0.25
N MET A 35 0.23 -3.61 1.15
CA MET A 35 -1.20 -3.68 1.41
C MET A 35 -1.79 -2.34 1.88
N TRP A 36 -1.05 -1.60 2.72
CA TRP A 36 -1.46 -0.28 3.19
C TRP A 36 -1.56 0.75 2.06
N LYS A 37 -0.60 0.74 1.13
CA LYS A 37 -0.64 1.61 -0.06
C LYS A 37 -1.84 1.30 -0.95
N GLU A 38 -2.21 0.04 -1.11
CA GLU A 38 -3.43 -0.33 -1.87
C GLU A 38 -4.71 0.15 -1.17
N LEU A 39 -4.76 0.07 0.16
CA LEU A 39 -5.86 0.57 0.98
C LEU A 39 -6.00 2.09 0.87
N GLU A 40 -4.90 2.84 1.00
CA GLU A 40 -4.88 4.30 0.82
C GLU A 40 -5.32 4.69 -0.60
N TRP A 41 -4.89 3.93 -1.62
CA TRP A 41 -5.29 4.18 -3.00
C TRP A 41 -6.80 4.02 -3.16
N LYS A 42 -7.40 2.95 -2.62
CA LYS A 42 -8.85 2.72 -2.66
C LYS A 42 -9.65 3.81 -1.94
N GLN A 43 -9.21 4.24 -0.76
CA GLN A 43 -9.91 5.29 -0.02
C GLN A 43 -9.80 6.65 -0.72
N THR A 44 -8.61 7.01 -1.20
CA THR A 44 -8.39 8.25 -1.94
C THR A 44 -9.25 8.27 -3.21
N TYR A 45 -9.33 7.16 -3.93
CA TYR A 45 -10.17 7.03 -5.13
C TYR A 45 -11.65 7.29 -4.87
N GLN A 46 -12.18 6.68 -3.80
CA GLN A 46 -13.58 6.84 -3.44
C GLN A 46 -13.90 8.26 -2.97
N MET A 47 -13.00 8.88 -2.21
CA MET A 47 -13.17 10.25 -1.73
C MET A 47 -13.11 11.25 -2.89
N VAL A 48 -12.11 11.12 -3.76
CA VAL A 48 -11.95 11.98 -4.95
C VAL A 48 -13.15 11.85 -5.89
N GLY A 49 -13.64 10.64 -6.14
CA GLY A 49 -14.84 10.46 -6.97
C GLY A 49 -16.10 11.15 -6.44
N ARG A 50 -16.25 11.24 -5.10
CA ARG A 50 -17.36 11.98 -4.47
C ARG A 50 -17.18 13.48 -4.57
N VAL A 51 -15.95 13.98 -4.38
CA VAL A 51 -15.62 15.40 -4.51
C VAL A 51 -15.79 15.86 -5.96
N LEU A 52 -15.27 15.11 -6.91
CA LEU A 52 -15.38 15.41 -8.34
C LEU A 52 -16.85 15.51 -8.76
N ARG A 53 -17.69 14.55 -8.34
CA ARG A 53 -19.13 14.57 -8.62
C ARG A 53 -19.86 15.77 -7.98
N ALA A 54 -19.42 16.23 -6.81
CA ALA A 54 -19.98 17.41 -6.14
C ALA A 54 -19.53 18.72 -6.80
N GLU A 55 -18.31 18.77 -7.33
CA GLU A 55 -17.75 19.95 -8.00
C GLU A 55 -18.01 19.99 -9.52
N LYS A 56 -18.74 19.02 -10.08
CA LYS A 56 -19.11 18.99 -11.51
C LYS A 56 -19.75 20.31 -11.99
N ASP A 57 -20.56 20.95 -11.14
CA ASP A 57 -21.19 22.25 -11.40
C ASP A 57 -20.21 23.45 -11.41
N LEU A 58 -19.09 23.33 -10.68
CA LEU A 58 -18.02 24.33 -10.68
C LEU A 58 -17.14 24.19 -11.92
N PHE A 59 -16.84 22.95 -12.33
CA PHE A 59 -16.05 22.69 -13.54
C PHE A 59 -16.79 23.08 -14.82
N SER A 60 -18.11 22.87 -14.91
CA SER A 60 -18.91 23.27 -16.09
C SER A 60 -19.01 24.79 -16.30
N LYS A 61 -18.68 25.59 -15.28
CA LYS A 61 -18.67 27.06 -15.35
C LYS A 61 -17.33 27.64 -15.79
N VAL A 62 -16.30 26.82 -15.90
CA VAL A 62 -14.95 27.22 -16.33
C VAL A 62 -14.77 26.88 -17.81
N GLU A 63 -14.21 27.81 -18.58
CA GLU A 63 -13.92 27.60 -20.00
C GLU A 63 -12.90 26.45 -20.16
N GLY A 64 -13.28 25.35 -20.82
CA GLY A 64 -12.49 24.11 -20.90
C GLY A 64 -12.58 23.18 -19.67
N GLY A 65 -13.43 23.50 -18.69
CA GLY A 65 -13.57 22.72 -17.46
C GLY A 65 -14.23 21.35 -17.65
N ASP A 66 -15.02 21.15 -18.70
CA ASP A 66 -15.59 19.83 -19.05
C ASP A 66 -14.53 18.82 -19.51
N GLU A 67 -13.51 19.26 -20.26
CA GLU A 67 -12.38 18.40 -20.65
C GLU A 67 -11.53 18.03 -19.43
N LEU A 68 -11.29 18.99 -18.54
CA LEU A 68 -10.60 18.77 -17.26
C LEU A 68 -11.36 17.80 -16.36
N TYR A 69 -12.68 17.94 -16.27
CA TYR A 69 -13.55 17.04 -15.53
C TYR A 69 -13.52 15.63 -16.11
N GLY A 70 -13.63 15.48 -17.44
CA GLY A 70 -13.54 14.20 -18.13
C GLY A 70 -12.19 13.50 -17.93
N LEU A 71 -11.09 14.24 -18.02
CA LEU A 71 -9.74 13.72 -17.79
C LEU A 71 -9.56 13.23 -16.34
N LEU A 72 -10.08 14.00 -15.37
CA LEU A 72 -10.07 13.62 -13.96
C LEU A 72 -10.96 12.38 -13.71
N CYS A 73 -12.14 12.31 -14.31
CA CYS A 73 -13.01 11.12 -14.25
C CYS A 73 -12.30 9.87 -14.80
N GLU A 74 -11.52 9.99 -15.87
CA GLU A 74 -10.79 8.88 -16.50
C GLU A 74 -9.61 8.41 -15.64
N ILE A 75 -8.79 9.35 -15.15
CA ILE A 75 -7.67 9.07 -14.23
C ILE A 75 -8.18 8.39 -12.96
N PHE A 76 -9.30 8.87 -12.43
CA PHE A 76 -9.94 8.35 -11.24
C PHE A 76 -11.00 7.27 -11.52
N LYS A 77 -11.05 6.68 -12.74
CA LYS A 77 -12.02 5.64 -13.19
C LYS A 77 -13.35 5.73 -12.47
N VAL A 78 -13.87 6.94 -12.35
CA VAL A 78 -15.13 7.18 -11.67
C VAL A 78 -16.17 6.68 -12.64
N ARG A 79 -16.91 5.62 -12.28
CA ARG A 79 -18.06 5.19 -13.08
C ARG A 79 -19.11 6.30 -12.99
N GLU A 80 -19.16 7.16 -14.00
CA GLU A 80 -20.31 8.02 -14.22
C GLU A 80 -21.52 7.11 -14.49
N SER A 81 -22.51 7.20 -13.60
CA SER A 81 -23.86 6.64 -13.74
C SER A 81 -24.85 7.70 -13.31
#